data_AF-A0A8T5LR70-F1
#
_entry.id   AF-A0A8T5LR70-F1
#
_cell.length_a   1.000
_cell.length_b   1.000
_cell.length_c   1.000
_cell.angle_alpha   90.00
_cell.angle_beta   90.00
_cell.angle_gamma   90.00
#
_symmetry.space_group_name_H-M   'P 1'
#
loop_
_entity.id
_entity.type
_entity.pdbx_description
1 polymer ?
#
loop_
_entity_poly.entity_id
_entity_poly.type
_entity_poly.pdbx_seq_one_letter_code
_entity_poly.pdbx_strand_id
1 'polypeptide(L)'
;MRKPFTDREKEIAYLEIEESRIEREKAQTVLNKGFMIYLSFLLIGIVGFVSDYITSSLLNLFVIMGLLILVVSTMPYLTAISREEKVIKNLLKELRK
;
A
#
# COMPACT_ATOMS: atom_id res chain seq x y z
N MET A 1 33.73 13.05 19.64
CA MET A 1 33.89 13.93 18.47
C MET A 1 32.95 13.45 17.38
N ARG A 2 31.93 14.25 17.01
CA ARG A 2 31.08 13.95 15.85
C ARG A 2 31.91 14.20 14.59
N LYS A 3 32.13 13.18 13.76
CA LYS A 3 32.67 13.41 12.42
C LYS A 3 31.56 14.04 11.57
N PRO A 4 31.81 15.17 10.88
CA PRO A 4 30.88 15.62 9.86
C PRO A 4 30.83 14.56 8.76
N PHE A 5 29.62 14.08 8.43
CA PHE A 5 29.41 13.18 7.32
C PHE A 5 29.93 13.81 6.02
N THR A 6 30.59 12.99 5.22
CA THR A 6 31.05 13.36 3.88
C THR A 6 29.83 13.66 3.01
N ASP A 7 29.89 14.64 2.11
CA ASP A 7 28.71 15.03 1.31
C ASP A 7 28.10 13.85 0.51
N ARG A 8 28.94 12.87 0.12
CA ARG A 8 28.51 11.60 -0.47
C ARG A 8 27.60 10.75 0.43
N GLU A 9 27.85 10.69 1.74
CA GLU A 9 27.05 9.87 2.66
C GLU A 9 25.65 10.44 2.84
N LYS A 10 25.52 11.78 2.80
CA LYS A 10 24.21 12.45 2.83
C LYS A 10 23.43 12.21 1.54
N GLU A 11 24.10 12.24 0.40
CA GLU A 11 23.49 12.00 -0.91
C GLU A 11 22.99 10.56 -1.04
N ILE A 12 23.76 9.58 -0.56
CA ILE A 12 23.34 8.17 -0.51
C ILE A 12 22.11 8.00 0.39
N ALA A 13 22.14 8.58 1.60
CA ALA A 13 21.00 8.50 2.52
C ALA A 13 19.73 9.15 1.93
N TYR A 14 19.89 10.25 1.19
CA TYR A 14 18.78 10.90 0.50
C TYR A 14 18.19 10.01 -0.60
N LEU A 15 19.03 9.39 -1.43
CA LEU A 15 18.59 8.47 -2.47
C LEU A 15 17.85 7.26 -1.91
N GLU A 16 18.31 6.71 -0.79
CA GLU A 16 17.67 5.55 -0.13
C GLU A 16 16.28 5.91 0.42
N ILE A 17 16.13 7.11 1.00
CA ILE A 17 14.83 7.62 1.46
C ILE A 17 13.88 7.82 0.27
N GLU A 18 14.36 8.42 -0.82
CA GLU A 18 13.56 8.69 -2.00
C GLU A 18 13.12 7.38 -2.69
N GLU A 19 14.00 6.39 -2.80
CA GLU A 19 13.66 5.06 -3.29
C GLU A 19 12.56 4.41 -2.44
N SER A 20 12.73 4.42 -1.11
CA SER A 20 11.73 3.88 -0.18
C SER A 20 10.38 4.60 -0.30
N ARG A 21 10.39 5.92 -0.54
CA ARG A 21 9.18 6.70 -0.76
C ARG A 21 8.48 6.29 -2.06
N ILE A 22 9.22 6.12 -3.15
CA ILE A 22 8.68 5.66 -4.45
C ILE A 22 8.04 4.27 -4.30
N GLU A 23 8.66 3.35 -3.54
CA GLU A 23 8.08 2.04 -3.26
C GLU A 23 6.73 2.15 -2.54
N ARG A 24 6.64 3.01 -1.52
CA ARG A 24 5.37 3.27 -0.82
C ARG A 24 4.31 3.83 -1.75
N GLU A 25 4.65 4.82 -2.59
CA GLU A 25 3.71 5.44 -3.53
C GLU A 25 3.19 4.44 -4.58
N LYS A 26 4.06 3.54 -5.07
CA LYS A 26 3.65 2.42 -5.93
C LYS A 26 2.68 1.48 -5.20
N ALA A 27 2.99 1.10 -3.96
CA ALA A 27 2.14 0.22 -3.17
C ALA A 27 0.77 0.87 -2.85
N GLN A 28 0.76 2.18 -2.57
CA GLN A 28 -0.46 2.96 -2.38
C GLN A 28 -1.32 2.99 -3.66
N THR A 29 -0.68 3.08 -4.83
CA THR A 29 -1.39 3.00 -6.12
C THR A 29 -2.09 1.66 -6.30
N VAL A 30 -1.45 0.55 -5.91
CA VAL A 30 -2.06 -0.79 -5.94
C VAL A 30 -3.26 -0.87 -4.99
N LEU A 31 -3.12 -0.36 -3.76
CA LEU A 31 -4.22 -0.30 -2.79
C LEU A 31 -5.39 0.52 -3.31
N ASN A 32 -5.14 1.71 -3.86
CA ASN A 32 -6.18 2.57 -4.42
C ASN A 32 -6.93 1.88 -5.58
N LYS A 33 -6.22 1.17 -6.47
CA LYS A 33 -6.85 0.41 -7.55
C LYS A 33 -7.66 -0.78 -7.01
N GLY A 34 -7.13 -1.50 -6.01
CA GLY A 34 -7.87 -2.58 -5.34
C GLY A 34 -9.16 -2.09 -4.68
N PHE A 35 -9.10 -0.94 -4.01
CA PHE A 35 -10.27 -0.29 -3.43
C PHE A 35 -11.31 0.13 -4.47
N MET A 36 -10.88 0.66 -5.61
CA MET A 36 -11.78 0.98 -6.73
C MET A 36 -12.48 -0.27 -7.29
N ILE A 37 -11.76 -1.40 -7.37
CA ILE A 37 -12.34 -2.67 -7.81
C ILE A 37 -13.38 -3.17 -6.80
N TYR A 38 -13.09 -3.10 -5.50
CA TYR A 38 -14.05 -3.43 -4.45
C TYR A 38 -15.33 -2.58 -4.56
N LEU A 39 -15.20 -1.26 -4.69
CA LEU A 39 -16.34 -0.38 -4.88
C LEU A 39 -17.12 -0.72 -6.14
N SER A 40 -16.45 -1.10 -7.22
CA SER A 40 -17.10 -1.50 -8.47
C SER A 40 -17.94 -2.77 -8.29
N PHE A 41 -17.40 -3.80 -7.62
CA PHE A 41 -18.16 -5.01 -7.30
C PHE A 41 -19.36 -4.73 -6.40
N LEU A 42 -19.19 -3.82 -5.43
CA LEU A 42 -20.24 -3.46 -4.49
C LEU A 42 -21.36 -2.69 -5.21
N LEU A 43 -21.02 -1.71 -6.06
CA LEU A 43 -21.99 -0.97 -6.88
C LEU A 43 -22.76 -1.89 -7.83
N ILE A 44 -22.06 -2.72 -8.60
CA ILE A 44 -22.69 -3.66 -9.54
C ILE A 44 -23.56 -4.66 -8.78
N GLY A 45 -23.08 -5.16 -7.64
CA GLY A 45 -23.83 -6.06 -6.78
C GLY A 45 -25.13 -5.44 -6.27
N ILE A 46 -25.06 -4.23 -5.70
CA ILE A 46 -26.26 -3.54 -5.18
C ILE A 46 -27.22 -3.22 -6.32
N VAL A 47 -26.75 -2.60 -7.40
CA VAL A 47 -27.62 -2.20 -8.52
C VAL A 47 -28.29 -3.42 -9.16
N GLY A 48 -27.52 -4.49 -9.38
CA GLY A 48 -28.06 -5.73 -9.94
C GLY A 48 -29.01 -6.45 -8.99
N PHE A 49 -28.80 -6.37 -7.68
CA PHE A 49 -29.70 -6.94 -6.68
C PHE A 49 -31.02 -6.17 -6.60
N VAL A 50 -30.98 -4.83 -6.57
CA VAL A 50 -32.17 -3.97 -6.54
C VAL A 50 -33.01 -4.11 -7.82
N SER A 51 -32.36 -4.40 -8.94
CA SER A 51 -33.03 -4.58 -10.23
C SER A 51 -33.51 -6.02 -10.48
N ASP A 52 -33.46 -6.90 -9.47
CA ASP A 52 -33.79 -8.33 -9.55
C ASP A 52 -32.98 -9.13 -10.61
N TYR A 53 -31.88 -8.57 -11.14
CA TYR A 53 -30.97 -9.28 -12.06
C TYR A 53 -30.00 -10.23 -11.34
N ILE A 54 -29.75 -9.98 -10.05
CA ILE A 54 -28.75 -10.69 -9.25
C ILE A 54 -29.44 -11.29 -8.03
N THR A 55 -29.22 -12.59 -7.79
CA THR A 55 -29.72 -13.29 -6.60
C THR A 55 -28.87 -12.97 -5.37
N SER A 56 -29.44 -13.13 -4.16
CA SER A 56 -28.73 -12.90 -2.89
C SER A 56 -27.42 -13.71 -2.78
N SER A 57 -27.39 -14.93 -3.33
CA SER A 57 -26.18 -15.76 -3.36
C SER A 57 -25.06 -15.13 -4.18
N LEU A 58 -25.39 -14.53 -5.32
CA LEU A 58 -24.43 -13.91 -6.22
C LEU A 58 -23.95 -12.55 -5.69
N LEU A 59 -24.83 -11.80 -5.01
CA LEU A 59 -24.45 -10.61 -4.24
C LEU A 59 -23.41 -10.94 -3.16
N ASN A 60 -23.66 -11.99 -2.36
CA ASN A 60 -22.72 -12.44 -1.33
C ASN A 60 -21.36 -12.81 -1.94
N LEU A 61 -21.35 -13.46 -3.10
CA LEU A 61 -20.13 -13.79 -3.83
C LEU A 61 -19.35 -12.53 -4.21
N PHE A 62 -20.00 -11.49 -4.76
CA PHE A 62 -19.34 -10.23 -5.10
C PHE A 62 -18.77 -9.50 -3.88
N VAL A 63 -19.48 -9.51 -2.75
CA VAL A 63 -18.99 -8.94 -1.50
C VAL A 63 -17.74 -9.68 -1.02
N ILE A 64 -17.75 -11.02 -1.00
CA ILE A 64 -16.61 -11.84 -0.58
C ILE A 64 -15.42 -11.63 -1.53
N MET A 65 -15.63 -11.65 -2.84
CA MET A 65 -14.58 -11.41 -3.83
C MET A 65 -13.97 -10.03 -3.70
N GLY A 66 -14.80 -9.01 -3.49
CA GLY A 66 -14.32 -7.65 -3.25
C GLY A 66 -13.47 -7.55 -1.97
N LEU A 67 -13.88 -8.21 -0.88
CA LEU A 67 -13.10 -8.26 0.35
C LEU A 67 -11.75 -8.97 0.16
N LEU A 68 -11.70 -10.06 -0.58
CA LEU A 68 -10.44 -10.75 -0.90
C LEU A 68 -9.48 -9.84 -1.67
N ILE A 69 -10.00 -9.08 -2.65
CA ILE A 69 -9.20 -8.12 -3.42
C ILE A 69 -8.64 -7.02 -2.49
N LEU A 70 -9.44 -6.51 -1.54
CA LEU A 70 -8.95 -5.55 -0.56
C LEU A 70 -7.82 -6.13 0.29
N VAL A 71 -7.97 -7.35 0.80
CA VAL A 71 -6.92 -8.01 1.60
C VAL A 71 -5.62 -8.14 0.80
N VAL A 72 -5.70 -8.64 -0.43
CA VAL A 72 -4.52 -8.81 -1.31
C VAL A 72 -3.88 -7.46 -1.66
N SER A 73 -4.68 -6.43 -1.92
CA SER A 73 -4.19 -5.09 -2.27
C SER A 73 -3.60 -4.33 -1.08
N THR A 74 -3.99 -4.67 0.15
CA THR A 74 -3.48 -4.05 1.38
C THR A 74 -2.09 -4.58 1.78
N MET A 75 -1.82 -5.86 1.52
CA MET A 75 -0.52 -6.49 1.82
C MET A 75 0.70 -5.69 1.31
N PRO A 76 0.81 -5.31 0.02
CA PRO A 76 1.98 -4.59 -0.47
C PRO A 76 2.19 -3.25 0.24
N TYR A 77 1.10 -2.53 0.56
CA TYR A 77 1.17 -1.26 1.27
C TYR A 77 1.73 -1.41 2.69
N LEU A 78 1.22 -2.38 3.46
CA LEU A 78 1.72 -2.67 4.80
C LEU A 78 3.20 -3.09 4.78
N THR A 79 3.60 -3.89 3.78
CA THR A 79 4.99 -4.30 3.63
C THR A 79 5.91 -3.13 3.27
N ALA A 80 5.47 -2.21 2.42
CA ALA A 80 6.25 -1.03 2.03
C ALA A 80 6.47 -0.08 3.22
N ILE A 81 5.42 0.21 4.01
CA ILE A 81 5.54 1.03 5.22
C ILE A 81 6.50 0.37 6.23
N SER A 82 6.34 -0.93 6.47
CA SER A 82 7.19 -1.65 7.41
C SER A 82 8.66 -1.68 6.99
N ARG A 83 8.95 -1.64 5.68
CA ARG A 83 10.31 -1.53 5.14
C ARG A 83 10.84 -0.11 5.32
N GLU A 84 10.06 0.90 4.95
CA GLU A 84 10.42 2.31 5.11
C GLU A 84 10.76 2.65 6.57
N GLU A 85 9.93 2.21 7.52
CA GLU A 85 10.21 2.38 8.95
C GLU A 85 11.55 1.76 9.37
N LYS A 86 11.87 0.57 8.84
CA LYS A 86 13.15 -0.11 9.15
C LYS A 86 14.33 0.64 8.54
N VAL A 87 14.23 1.11 7.31
CA VAL A 87 15.26 1.91 6.62
C VAL A 87 15.54 3.18 7.41
N ILE A 88 14.51 3.96 7.73
CA ILE A 88 14.63 5.20 8.52
C ILE A 88 15.26 4.91 9.89
N LYS A 89 14.84 3.84 10.57
CA LYS A 89 15.38 3.47 11.89
C LYS A 89 16.85 3.04 11.82
N ASN A 90 17.27 2.40 10.74
CA ASN A 90 18.67 2.03 10.52
C ASN A 90 19.53 3.26 10.24
N LEU A 91 19.09 4.14 9.33
CA LEU A 91 19.76 5.41 9.04
C LEU A 91 19.90 6.27 10.30
N LEU A 92 18.85 6.38 11.12
CA LEU A 92 18.91 7.10 12.40
C LEU A 92 19.90 6.50 13.40
N LYS A 93 20.07 5.18 13.42
CA LYS A 93 21.07 4.52 14.28
C LYS A 93 22.49 4.79 13.81
N GLU A 94 22.72 4.78 12.50
CA GLU A 94 24.03 5.11 11.92
C GLU A 94 24.39 6.58 12.16
N LEU A 95 23.43 7.49 12.00
CA LEU A 95 23.61 8.93 12.27
C LEU A 95 23.86 9.26 13.75
N ARG A 96 23.44 8.38 14.68
CA ARG A 96 23.59 8.58 16.12
C ARG A 96 24.88 7.99 16.69
N LYS A 97 25.55 7.10 15.95
CA LYS A 97 26.88 6.57 16.29
C LYS A 97 27.98 7.58 15.93
#